data_AF-A0A7C3G694-F1
#
_entry.id   AF-A0A7C3G694-F1
#
_cell.length_a   1.000
_cell.length_b   1.000
_cell.length_c   1.000
_cell.angle_alpha   90.00
_cell.angle_beta   90.00
_cell.angle_gamma   90.00
#
_symmetry.space_group_name_H-M   'P 1'
#
loop_
_entity.id
_entity.type
_entity.pdbx_description
1 polymer ?
#
loop_
_entity_poly.entity_id
_entity_poly.type
_entity_poly.pdbx_seq_one_letter_code
_entity_poly.pdbx_strand_id
1 'polypeptide(L)'
;MFTNVSETRKPIITSDGRTLYDYEYKREGAAEVYMCFEPLAGKRYITVTDDHTMVQWAKVVSDLVLNKYPNAKKITLVQDNLSAHKPFAMYKIFEPQKAREILNKLEFV
;
A
#
# COMPACT_ATOMS: atom_id res chain seq x y z
N MET A 1 4.42 -3.96 4.29
CA MET A 1 5.62 -3.28 4.81
C MET A 1 6.89 -3.69 4.04
N PHE A 2 7.52 -2.74 3.37
CA PHE A 2 8.82 -2.86 2.71
C PHE A 2 9.88 -2.12 3.53
N THR A 3 11.02 -2.74 3.78
CA THR A 3 12.08 -2.17 4.62
C THR A 3 13.15 -1.54 3.74
N ASN A 4 13.45 -0.26 3.98
CA ASN A 4 14.57 0.41 3.34
C ASN A 4 15.86 0.07 4.10
N VAL A 5 16.92 -0.27 3.38
CA VAL A 5 18.21 -0.62 3.98
C VAL A 5 19.34 0.09 3.26
N SER A 6 20.36 0.47 4.03
CA SER A 6 21.64 0.99 3.54
C SER A 6 22.77 0.06 3.98
N GLU A 7 23.83 -0.04 3.18
CA GLU A 7 25.06 -0.72 3.58
C GLU A 7 25.87 0.22 4.50
N THR A 8 26.32 -0.28 5.64
CA THR A 8 27.08 0.54 6.62
C THR A 8 28.59 0.35 6.50
N ARG A 9 29.04 -0.74 5.88
CA ARG A 9 30.44 -1.12 5.79
C ARG A 9 31.02 -0.66 4.45
N LYS A 10 32.21 -0.07 4.49
CA LYS A 10 33.02 0.13 3.28
C LYS A 10 33.82 -1.14 3.01
N PRO A 11 33.92 -1.60 1.76
CA PRO A 11 34.75 -2.76 1.43
C PRO A 11 36.22 -2.51 1.79
N ILE A 12 36.90 -3.56 2.23
CA ILE A 12 38.33 -3.51 2.56
C ILE A 12 39.11 -3.97 1.32
N ILE A 13 40.04 -3.14 0.85
CA ILE A 13 40.97 -3.52 -0.21
C ILE A 13 42.25 -4.02 0.45
N THR A 14 42.61 -5.28 0.21
CA THR A 14 43.84 -5.89 0.71
C THR A 14 45.05 -5.41 -0.08
N SER A 15 46.25 -5.58 0.48
CA SER A 15 47.51 -5.18 -0.17
C SER A 15 47.77 -5.90 -1.51
N ASP A 16 47.17 -7.06 -1.73
CA ASP A 16 47.21 -7.83 -2.98
C ASP A 16 46.04 -7.52 -3.93
N GLY A 17 45.26 -6.47 -3.64
CA GLY A 17 44.22 -5.95 -4.54
C GLY A 17 42.87 -6.67 -4.49
N ARG A 18 42.65 -7.60 -3.56
CA ARG A 18 41.34 -8.23 -3.38
C ARG A 18 40.42 -7.29 -2.60
N THR A 19 39.15 -7.25 -2.99
CA THR A 19 38.11 -6.52 -2.26
C THR A 19 37.33 -7.49 -1.37
N LEU A 20 37.39 -7.29 -0.06
CA LEU A 20 36.62 -8.03 0.93
C LEU A 20 35.37 -7.25 1.30
N TYR A 21 34.22 -7.90 1.19
CA TYR A 21 32.92 -7.35 1.57
C TYR A 21 32.48 -7.97 2.90
N ASP A 22 32.00 -7.12 3.81
CA ASP A 22 31.33 -7.53 5.03
C ASP A 22 29.88 -7.03 4.96
N TYR A 23 28.94 -7.89 5.35
CA TYR A 23 27.52 -7.62 5.17
C TYR A 23 26.91 -7.08 6.47
N GLU A 24 26.85 -5.76 6.56
CA GLU A 24 26.13 -5.08 7.62
C GLU A 24 25.18 -4.05 6.98
N TYR A 25 23.91 -4.13 7.38
CA TYR A 25 22.87 -3.24 6.87
C TYR A 25 22.25 -2.47 8.03
N LYS A 26 21.96 -1.19 7.78
CA LYS A 26 21.15 -0.37 8.67
C LYS A 26 19.75 -0.26 8.11
N ARG A 27 18.75 -0.46 8.98
CA ARG A 27 17.35 -0.17 8.66
C ARG A 27 17.15 1.33 8.60
N GLU A 28 16.74 1.84 7.43
CA GLU A 28 16.48 3.26 7.17
C GLU A 28 14.98 3.59 7.25
N GLY A 29 14.21 2.71 7.88
CA GLY A 29 12.76 2.83 8.00
C GLY A 29 12.03 1.79 7.17
N ALA A 30 10.74 2.04 6.96
CA ALA A 30 9.90 1.17 6.18
C ALA A 30 8.76 1.96 5.54
N ALA A 31 8.31 1.49 4.39
CA ALA A 31 7.13 2.00 3.70
C ALA A 31 6.04 0.93 3.71
N GLU A 32 4.79 1.37 3.67
CA GLU A 32 3.65 0.51 3.41
C GLU A 32 3.28 0.59 1.93
N VAL A 33 2.89 -0.55 1.35
CA VAL A 33 2.55 -0.62 -0.08
C VAL A 33 1.19 -1.29 -0.21
N TYR A 34 0.22 -0.51 -0.67
CA TYR A 34 -1.07 -1.01 -1.08
C TYR A 34 -1.01 -1.38 -2.54
N MET A 35 -1.35 -2.63 -2.85
CA MET A 35 -1.41 -3.13 -4.22
C MET A 35 -2.81 -3.68 -4.51
N CYS A 36 -3.49 -3.07 -5.47
CA CYS A 36 -4.82 -3.48 -5.90
C CYS A 36 -4.75 -4.06 -7.30
N PHE A 37 -5.37 -5.21 -7.51
CA PHE A 37 -5.31 -5.93 -8.78
C PHE A 37 -6.70 -6.09 -9.41
N GLU A 38 -6.76 -5.98 -10.73
CA GLU A 38 -7.85 -6.47 -11.56
C GLU A 38 -7.24 -7.53 -12.51
N PRO A 39 -7.08 -8.80 -12.06
CA PRO A 39 -6.28 -9.79 -12.78
C PRO A 39 -6.77 -10.05 -14.21
N LEU A 40 -8.08 -10.13 -14.41
CA LEU A 40 -8.69 -10.42 -15.72
C LEU A 40 -8.48 -9.29 -16.73
N ALA A 41 -8.32 -8.06 -16.27
CA ALA A 41 -7.99 -6.91 -17.12
C ALA A 41 -6.48 -6.63 -17.18
N GLY A 42 -5.66 -7.42 -16.50
CA GLY A 42 -4.21 -7.22 -16.43
C GLY A 42 -3.78 -5.91 -15.75
N LYS A 43 -4.60 -5.33 -14.87
CA LYS A 43 -4.29 -4.05 -14.21
C LYS A 43 -3.81 -4.25 -12.78
N ARG A 44 -2.90 -3.36 -12.37
CA ARG A 44 -2.50 -3.17 -10.99
C ARG A 44 -2.33 -1.70 -10.67
N TYR A 45 -2.73 -1.32 -9.46
CA TYR A 45 -2.52 0.01 -8.90
C TYR A 45 -1.69 -0.12 -7.64
N ILE A 46 -0.68 0.73 -7.52
CA ILE A 46 0.27 0.70 -6.42
C ILE A 46 0.23 2.07 -5.76
N THR A 47 0.04 2.06 -4.44
CA THR A 47 0.15 3.25 -3.60
C THR A 47 1.17 2.98 -2.51
N VAL A 48 2.17 3.84 -2.40
CA VAL A 48 3.21 3.77 -1.37
C VAL A 48 2.91 4.84 -0.33
N THR A 49 2.89 4.46 0.95
CA THR A 49 2.64 5.36 2.09
C THR A 49 3.65 5.14 3.20
N ASP A 50 3.84 6.13 4.06
CA ASP A 50 4.74 6.04 5.20
C ASP A 50 4.10 5.31 6.41
N ASP A 51 2.77 5.22 6.43
CA ASP A 51 1.99 4.62 7.52
C ASP A 51 0.96 3.59 7.03
N HIS A 52 0.62 2.65 7.92
CA HIS A 52 -0.40 1.64 7.71
C HIS A 52 -1.60 1.92 8.64
N THR A 53 -2.45 2.86 8.24
CA THR A 53 -3.63 3.23 9.02
C THR A 53 -4.93 2.92 8.29
N MET A 54 -6.01 2.76 9.05
CA MET A 54 -7.37 2.64 8.48
C MET A 54 -7.74 3.82 7.57
N VAL A 55 -7.13 5.00 7.78
CA VAL A 55 -7.32 6.19 6.95
C VAL A 55 -6.62 6.03 5.61
N GLN A 56 -5.39 5.49 5.57
CA GLN A 56 -4.73 5.19 4.30
C GLN A 56 -5.49 4.14 3.50
N TRP A 57 -5.95 3.08 4.16
CA TRP A 57 -6.82 2.09 3.54
C TRP A 57 -8.05 2.75 2.90
N ALA A 58 -8.74 3.64 3.62
CA ALA A 58 -9.92 4.33 3.11
C ALA A 58 -9.60 5.20 1.89
N LYS A 59 -8.46 5.91 1.91
CA LYS A 59 -7.98 6.69 0.76
C LYS A 59 -7.76 5.79 -0.46
N VAL A 60 -7.01 4.71 -0.32
CA VAL A 60 -6.72 3.76 -1.42
C VAL A 60 -8.01 3.17 -1.99
N VAL A 61 -8.89 2.66 -1.13
CA VAL A 61 -10.15 2.05 -1.59
C VAL A 61 -11.07 3.08 -2.23
N SER A 62 -11.12 4.32 -1.72
CA SER A 62 -11.92 5.39 -2.32
C SER A 62 -11.38 5.82 -3.70
N ASP A 63 -10.07 5.80 -3.90
CA ASP A 63 -9.44 6.09 -5.20
C ASP A 63 -9.86 5.07 -6.27
N LEU A 64 -10.01 3.79 -5.90
CA LEU A 64 -10.55 2.77 -6.78
C LEU A 64 -11.97 3.14 -7.27
N VAL A 65 -12.82 3.60 -6.36
CA VAL A 65 -14.22 3.92 -6.65
C VAL A 65 -14.36 5.23 -7.42
N LEU A 66 -13.63 6.26 -7.02
CA LEU A 66 -13.80 7.62 -7.53
C LEU A 66 -13.01 7.87 -8.82
N ASN A 67 -11.81 7.30 -8.94
CA ASN A 67 -10.87 7.64 -10.01
C ASN A 67 -10.58 6.47 -10.95
N LYS A 68 -10.37 5.26 -10.44
CA LYS A 68 -10.00 4.11 -11.30
C LYS A 68 -11.21 3.48 -11.99
N TYR A 69 -12.33 3.40 -11.27
CA TYR A 69 -13.57 2.79 -11.77
C TYR A 69 -14.81 3.66 -11.47
N PRO A 70 -14.83 4.95 -11.88
CA PRO A 70 -15.96 5.84 -11.61
C PRO A 70 -17.29 5.32 -12.17
N ASN A 71 -17.23 4.64 -13.31
CA ASN A 71 -18.39 4.11 -14.03
C ASN A 71 -18.81 2.71 -13.58
N ALA A 72 -18.06 2.05 -12.68
CA ALA A 72 -18.46 0.76 -12.17
C ALA A 72 -19.72 0.90 -11.31
N LYS A 73 -20.69 0.01 -11.55
CA LYS A 73 -21.90 -0.10 -10.72
C LYS A 73 -21.57 -0.66 -9.33
N LYS A 74 -20.68 -1.65 -9.30
CA LYS A 74 -20.20 -2.32 -8.10
C LYS A 74 -18.75 -2.75 -8.31
N ILE A 75 -17.95 -2.76 -7.25
CA ILE A 75 -16.60 -3.29 -7.18
C ILE A 75 -16.57 -4.31 -6.05
N THR A 76 -16.32 -5.57 -6.40
CA THR A 76 -16.08 -6.63 -5.42
C THR A 76 -14.62 -6.56 -4.98
N LEU A 77 -14.40 -6.19 -3.74
CA LEU A 77 -13.09 -6.02 -3.13
C LEU A 77 -12.79 -7.21 -2.23
N VAL A 78 -11.91 -8.08 -2.72
CA VAL A 78 -11.31 -9.16 -1.93
C VAL A 78 -10.07 -8.62 -1.23
N GLN A 79 -9.97 -8.82 0.08
CA GLN A 79 -8.87 -8.38 0.91
C GLN A 79 -8.68 -9.34 2.09
N ASP A 80 -7.57 -9.24 2.82
CA ASP A 80 -7.40 -9.99 4.06
C ASP A 80 -8.25 -9.41 5.21
N ASN A 81 -8.35 -10.15 6.32
CA ASN A 81 -9.12 -9.75 7.50
C ASN A 81 -8.28 -8.89 8.46
N LEU A 82 -7.68 -7.81 7.95
CA LEU A 82 -6.83 -6.93 8.75
C LEU A 82 -7.65 -5.91 9.55
N SER A 83 -7.18 -5.55 10.75
CA SER A 83 -7.88 -4.61 11.64
C SER A 83 -8.05 -3.20 11.05
N ALA A 84 -7.23 -2.82 10.07
CA ALA A 84 -7.32 -1.54 9.36
C ALA A 84 -8.46 -1.49 8.33
N HIS A 85 -8.97 -2.66 7.87
CA HIS A 85 -9.98 -2.77 6.83
C HIS A 85 -11.37 -2.51 7.38
N LYS A 86 -11.66 -1.23 7.63
CA LYS A 86 -12.86 -0.80 8.34
C LYS A 86 -13.67 0.15 7.48
N PRO A 87 -14.84 -0.26 6.95
CA PRO A 87 -15.72 0.60 6.15
C PRO A 87 -16.04 1.95 6.81
N PHE A 88 -16.15 1.99 8.15
CA PHE A 88 -16.39 3.24 8.87
C PHE A 88 -15.28 4.30 8.67
N ALA A 89 -14.08 3.89 8.28
CA ALA A 89 -12.97 4.78 7.96
C ALA A 89 -13.32 5.78 6.85
N MET A 90 -14.24 5.43 5.94
CA MET A 90 -14.73 6.35 4.92
C MET A 90 -15.37 7.60 5.52
N TYR A 91 -16.08 7.45 6.64
CA TYR A 91 -16.70 8.56 7.37
C TYR A 91 -15.69 9.42 8.15
N LYS A 92 -14.42 8.98 8.27
CA LYS A 92 -13.36 9.83 8.83
C LYS A 92 -12.79 10.80 7.80
N ILE A 93 -12.96 10.53 6.50
CA ILE A 93 -12.32 11.29 5.43
C ILE A 93 -13.33 11.96 4.46
N PHE A 94 -14.60 11.55 4.50
CA PHE A 94 -15.64 12.12 3.66
C PHE A 94 -16.89 12.47 4.47
N GLU A 95 -17.64 13.45 3.96
CA GLU A 95 -18.97 13.75 4.45
C GLU A 95 -19.87 12.50 4.39
N PRO A 96 -20.84 12.34 5.32
CA PRO A 96 -21.61 11.11 5.45
C PRO A 96 -22.29 10.62 4.17
N GLN A 97 -22.83 11.55 3.37
CA GLN A 97 -23.45 11.21 2.09
C GLN A 97 -22.43 10.62 1.12
N LYS A 98 -21.27 11.26 0.98
CA LYS A 98 -20.21 10.82 0.07
C LYS A 98 -19.59 9.49 0.49
N ALA A 99 -19.35 9.32 1.79
CA ALA A 99 -18.89 8.05 2.35
C ALA A 99 -19.88 6.93 2.02
N ARG A 100 -21.19 7.17 2.19
CA ARG A 100 -22.25 6.20 1.87
C ARG A 100 -22.28 5.85 0.38
N GLU A 101 -22.18 6.82 -0.51
CA GLU A 101 -22.12 6.59 -1.96
C GLU A 101 -20.95 5.68 -2.36
N ILE A 102 -19.76 5.93 -1.79
CA ILE A 102 -18.56 5.11 -2.03
C ILE A 102 -18.79 3.69 -1.53
N LEU A 103 -19.24 3.53 -0.29
CA LEU A 103 -19.50 2.22 0.32
C LEU A 103 -20.59 1.45 -0.43
N ASN A 104 -21.61 2.13 -0.95
CA ASN A 104 -22.65 1.48 -1.74
C ASN A 104 -22.12 0.87 -3.05
N LYS A 105 -21.01 1.37 -3.59
CA LYS A 105 -20.34 0.78 -4.76
C LYS A 105 -19.40 -0.38 -4.39
N LEU A 106 -19.11 -0.61 -3.12
CA LEU A 106 -18.20 -1.66 -2.68
C LEU A 106 -18.95 -2.89 -2.17
N GLU A 107 -18.49 -4.06 -2.55
CA GLU A 107 -18.87 -5.35 -1.98
C GLU A 107 -17.61 -5.98 -1.39
N PHE A 108 -17.61 -6.25 -0.09
CA PHE A 108 -16.47 -6.86 0.58
C PHE A 108 -16.68 -8.37 0.67
N VAL A 109 -15.67 -9.16 0.32
CA VAL A 109 -15.66 -10.64 0.36
C VAL A 109 -14.63 -11.13 1.35
#